data_AF-A0A2W4PBP5-F1
#
_entry.id   AF-A0A2W4PBP5-F1
#
_cell.length_a   1.000
_cell.length_b   1.000
_cell.length_c   1.000
_cell.angle_alpha   90.00
_cell.angle_beta   90.00
_cell.angle_gamma   90.00
#
_symmetry.space_group_name_H-M   'P 1'
#
loop_
_entity.id
_entity.type
_entity.pdbx_description
1 polymer ?
#
loop_
_entity_poly.entity_id
_entity_poly.type
_entity_poly.pdbx_seq_one_letter_code
_entity_poly.pdbx_strand_id
1 'polypeptide(L)'
;MRSTTCTDNVLRRQPARGGYLNLNGAAKTPARGGAPWLLVSYMQGEVDLNHALAARFPNMPHMSIFREGAGQGRFAFATLATQDGAAALHLELDTATGALECRFILASMLSLRFHVGGLSKLDRRYWLDVMRAGDGDPAFLWSQERWNTDYLICSAHRYYTHLFAFSPLQLEAAARLTPEVTRRLLDWLEGCWFPAAVEARNEAPASAFVW
;
A
#
# COMPACT_ATOMS: atom_id res chain seq x y z
N MET A 1 54.09 -20.18 5.12
CA MET A 1 53.18 -19.75 6.20
C MET A 1 52.50 -18.48 5.76
N ARG A 2 51.20 -18.53 5.46
CA ARG A 2 50.46 -17.43 4.84
C ARG A 2 49.60 -16.68 5.85
N SER A 3 49.53 -15.38 5.61
CA SER A 3 48.40 -14.47 5.80
C SER A 3 48.40 -13.59 7.05
N THR A 4 48.75 -12.34 6.81
CA THR A 4 48.57 -11.16 7.66
C THR A 4 47.31 -10.41 7.18
N THR A 5 46.53 -9.92 8.15
CA THR A 5 45.66 -8.71 8.17
C THR A 5 44.36 -8.58 7.36
N CYS A 6 43.35 -8.09 8.11
CA CYS A 6 42.22 -7.23 7.72
C CYS A 6 41.18 -7.83 6.76
N THR A 7 39.86 -7.72 6.96
CA THR A 7 39.13 -6.59 7.52
C THR A 7 37.72 -7.06 7.91
N ASP A 8 37.25 -6.59 9.06
CA ASP A 8 35.84 -6.48 9.43
C ASP A 8 34.97 -6.04 8.25
N ASN A 9 33.89 -6.76 7.98
CA ASN A 9 32.77 -6.24 7.20
C ASN A 9 31.46 -6.67 7.83
N VAL A 10 31.24 -6.17 9.05
CA VAL A 10 29.92 -6.11 9.68
C VAL A 10 29.12 -5.07 8.91
N LEU A 11 28.33 -5.54 7.94
CA LEU A 11 27.30 -4.73 7.29
C LEU A 11 26.27 -4.34 8.35
N ARG A 12 26.40 -3.09 8.78
CA ARG A 12 25.48 -2.32 9.61
C ARG A 12 24.03 -2.54 9.15
N ARG A 13 23.31 -3.40 9.86
CA ARG A 13 21.86 -3.24 10.00
C ARG A 13 21.65 -2.04 10.91
N GLN A 14 21.29 -0.93 10.30
CA GLN A 14 20.89 0.28 10.98
C GLN A 14 19.58 -0.01 11.72
N PRO A 15 19.53 0.07 13.06
CA PRO A 15 18.28 -0.12 13.77
C PRO A 15 17.36 1.06 13.46
N ALA A 16 16.13 0.75 13.04
CA ALA A 16 15.05 1.71 13.01
C ALA A 16 14.96 2.38 14.39
N ARG A 17 15.25 3.68 14.44
CA ARG A 17 15.07 4.51 15.63
C ARG A 17 13.58 4.60 15.92
N GLY A 18 13.14 3.86 16.93
CA GLY A 18 11.80 3.92 17.48
C GLY A 18 11.75 3.09 18.75
N GLY A 19 12.43 3.55 19.81
CA GLY A 19 12.52 2.81 21.05
C GLY A 19 11.19 2.66 21.76
N TYR A 20 10.85 1.43 22.14
CA TYR A 20 10.15 1.14 23.39
C TYR A 20 10.75 -0.14 23.97
N LEU A 21 11.55 0.02 25.04
CA LEU A 21 11.91 -1.07 25.92
C LEU A 21 10.62 -1.62 26.56
N ASN A 22 10.46 -2.95 26.57
CA ASN A 22 9.84 -3.60 27.72
C ASN A 22 10.62 -4.86 28.09
N LEU A 23 11.19 -4.78 29.29
CA LEU A 23 11.80 -5.87 30.04
C LEU A 23 10.67 -6.71 30.61
N ASN A 24 10.61 -7.99 30.26
CA ASN A 24 10.29 -9.12 31.16
C ASN A 24 9.83 -10.33 30.33
N GLY A 25 10.57 -11.43 30.47
CA GLY A 25 10.17 -12.73 29.96
C GLY A 25 8.97 -13.25 30.75
N ALA A 26 7.82 -13.33 30.08
CA ALA A 26 6.72 -14.19 30.45
C ALA A 26 5.93 -14.53 29.18
N ALA A 27 5.89 -15.80 28.83
CA ALA A 27 4.99 -16.28 27.80
C ALA A 27 3.54 -16.15 28.30
N LYS A 28 2.67 -15.69 27.39
CA LYS A 28 1.19 -15.82 27.32
C LYS A 28 0.37 -14.56 27.63
N THR A 29 -0.47 -14.21 26.64
CA THR A 29 -1.82 -13.57 26.69
C THR A 29 -1.90 -12.20 26.00
N PRO A 30 -2.89 -11.99 25.10
CA PRO A 30 -2.85 -10.96 24.08
C PRO A 30 -3.21 -9.60 24.68
N ALA A 31 -2.57 -8.52 24.22
CA ALA A 31 -2.94 -7.19 24.68
C ALA A 31 -2.74 -6.11 23.61
N ARG A 32 -3.84 -5.79 22.92
CA ARG A 32 -4.46 -4.44 22.75
C ARG A 32 -5.11 -4.30 21.36
N GLY A 33 -6.42 -4.57 21.29
CA GLY A 33 -7.33 -4.13 20.22
C GLY A 33 -7.23 -4.87 18.89
N GLY A 34 -7.73 -6.11 18.80
CA GLY A 34 -8.14 -6.76 17.53
C GLY A 34 -7.10 -6.97 16.42
N ALA A 35 -5.87 -6.47 16.58
CA ALA A 35 -4.87 -6.47 15.52
C ALA A 35 -4.36 -7.90 15.23
N PRO A 36 -4.24 -8.30 13.95
CA PRO A 36 -3.60 -9.56 13.57
C PRO A 36 -2.18 -9.67 14.14
N TRP A 37 -1.83 -10.87 14.62
CA TRP A 37 -0.53 -11.13 15.28
C TRP A 37 0.68 -10.68 14.45
N LEU A 38 0.65 -10.91 13.13
CA LEU A 38 1.72 -10.51 12.23
C LEU A 38 2.01 -9.00 12.29
N LEU A 39 0.98 -8.18 12.44
CA LEU A 39 1.11 -6.72 12.52
C LEU A 39 1.66 -6.27 13.86
N VAL A 40 1.30 -6.99 14.93
CA VAL A 40 1.88 -6.76 16.27
C VAL A 40 3.38 -7.02 16.26
N SER A 41 3.82 -8.17 15.73
CA SER A 41 5.25 -8.48 15.59
C SER A 41 5.99 -7.49 14.70
N TYR A 42 5.35 -6.99 13.63
CA TYR A 42 5.96 -5.95 12.78
C TYR A 42 6.15 -4.64 13.54
N MET A 43 5.14 -4.19 14.28
CA MET A 43 5.23 -2.97 15.09
C MET A 43 6.27 -3.07 16.20
N GLN A 44 6.60 -4.29 16.63
CA GLN A 44 7.67 -4.58 17.59
C GLN A 44 9.06 -4.71 16.92
N GLY A 45 9.13 -4.64 15.58
CA GLY A 45 10.37 -4.77 14.81
C GLY A 45 10.89 -6.21 14.71
N GLU A 46 10.06 -7.21 15.04
CA GLU A 46 10.45 -8.62 15.06
C GLU A 46 10.41 -9.27 13.68
N VAL A 47 9.59 -8.75 12.77
CA VAL A 47 9.34 -9.32 11.45
C VAL A 47 9.37 -8.25 10.36
N ASP A 48 9.91 -8.62 9.20
CA ASP A 48 9.70 -7.87 7.96
C ASP A 48 8.29 -8.20 7.42
N LEU A 49 7.39 -7.23 7.52
CA LEU A 49 5.99 -7.40 7.15
C LEU A 49 5.83 -7.72 5.66
N ASN A 50 6.59 -7.06 4.78
CA ASN A 50 6.47 -7.26 3.35
C ASN A 50 6.93 -8.66 2.96
N HIS A 51 8.03 -9.12 3.55
CA HIS A 51 8.51 -10.48 3.33
C HIS A 51 7.49 -11.52 3.79
N ALA A 52 6.94 -11.37 4.99
CA ALA A 52 5.97 -12.31 5.54
C ALA A 52 4.65 -12.34 4.75
N LEU A 53 4.15 -11.18 4.33
CA LEU A 53 2.95 -11.09 3.49
C LEU A 53 3.19 -11.66 2.09
N ALA A 54 4.33 -11.33 1.47
CA ALA A 54 4.66 -11.86 0.15
C ALA A 54 4.78 -13.41 0.16
N ALA A 55 5.32 -13.98 1.24
CA ALA A 55 5.39 -15.44 1.41
C ALA A 55 3.99 -16.09 1.53
N ARG A 56 3.00 -15.37 2.07
CA ARG A 56 1.62 -15.83 2.20
C ARG A 56 0.87 -15.88 0.86
N PHE A 57 1.26 -15.05 -0.10
CA PHE A 57 0.63 -14.96 -1.43
C PHE A 57 1.63 -15.33 -2.55
N PRO A 58 1.96 -16.62 -2.74
CA PRO A 58 2.97 -17.03 -3.72
C PRO A 58 2.58 -16.70 -5.17
N ASN A 59 1.27 -16.71 -5.48
CA ASN A 59 0.73 -16.51 -6.83
C ASN A 59 0.00 -15.17 -6.96
N MET A 60 0.64 -14.07 -6.53
CA MET A 60 0.08 -12.73 -6.72
C MET A 60 -0.10 -12.39 -8.20
N PRO A 61 -1.31 -12.03 -8.66
CA PRO A 61 -1.51 -11.57 -10.02
C PRO A 61 -0.69 -10.31 -10.31
N HIS A 62 -0.08 -10.28 -11.49
CA HIS A 62 0.81 -9.20 -11.91
C HIS A 62 0.08 -8.16 -12.78
N MET A 63 -0.37 -7.09 -12.15
CA MET A 63 -1.10 -6.00 -12.76
C MET A 63 -0.17 -5.10 -13.57
N SER A 64 -0.36 -5.11 -14.89
CA SER A 64 0.48 -4.42 -15.88
C SER A 64 -0.30 -3.47 -16.77
N ILE A 65 -1.63 -3.52 -16.73
CA ILE A 65 -2.53 -2.63 -17.46
C ILE A 65 -3.25 -1.74 -16.46
N PHE A 66 -3.30 -0.43 -16.74
CA PHE A 66 -4.12 0.55 -16.01
C PHE A 66 -5.04 1.29 -16.97
N ARG A 67 -6.33 1.34 -16.65
CA ARG A 67 -7.35 2.05 -17.42
C ARG A 67 -8.19 2.88 -16.46
N GLU A 68 -8.28 4.17 -16.74
CA GLU A 68 -9.22 5.05 -16.06
C GLU A 68 -10.59 4.86 -16.72
N GLY A 69 -11.62 4.69 -15.91
CA GLY A 69 -13.00 4.65 -16.38
C GLY A 69 -13.57 6.06 -16.45
N ALA A 70 -14.61 6.24 -17.26
CA ALA A 70 -15.40 7.47 -17.21
C ALA A 70 -16.06 7.57 -15.82
N GLY A 71 -15.67 8.59 -15.05
CA GLY A 71 -16.33 8.89 -13.78
C GLY A 71 -17.80 9.23 -14.02
N GLN A 72 -18.67 8.84 -13.09
CA GLN A 72 -20.08 9.18 -13.11
C GLN A 72 -20.44 10.01 -11.87
N GLY A 73 -20.55 11.32 -12.06
CA GLY A 73 -20.89 12.27 -11.01
C GLY A 73 -19.88 12.23 -9.86
N ARG A 74 -20.30 11.63 -8.74
CA ARG A 74 -19.53 11.52 -7.48
C ARG A 74 -18.46 10.42 -7.53
N PHE A 75 -18.56 9.46 -8.44
CA PHE A 75 -17.71 8.27 -8.44
C PHE A 75 -16.68 8.33 -9.57
N ALA A 76 -15.43 8.07 -9.23
CA ALA A 76 -14.35 7.84 -10.18
C ALA A 76 -14.03 6.36 -10.25
N PHE A 77 -13.71 5.86 -11.44
CA PHE A 77 -13.42 4.44 -11.66
C PHE A 77 -12.04 4.25 -12.26
N ALA A 78 -11.35 3.20 -11.85
CA ALA A 78 -10.14 2.72 -12.50
C ALA A 78 -10.11 1.18 -12.51
N THR A 79 -9.40 0.61 -13.46
CA THR A 79 -9.22 -0.84 -13.58
C THR A 79 -7.75 -1.15 -13.79
N LEU A 80 -7.23 -2.02 -12.93
CA LEU A 80 -5.95 -2.67 -13.08
C LEU A 80 -6.19 -4.08 -13.60
N ALA A 81 -5.37 -4.55 -14.54
CA ALA A 81 -5.51 -5.90 -15.07
C ALA A 81 -4.15 -6.55 -15.36
N THR A 82 -4.15 -7.88 -15.36
CA THR A 82 -3.06 -8.68 -15.90
C THR A 82 -3.08 -8.65 -17.43
N GLN A 83 -1.92 -8.87 -18.06
CA GLN A 83 -1.81 -8.87 -19.54
C GLN A 83 -2.60 -9.99 -20.20
N ASP A 84 -2.73 -11.13 -19.52
CA ASP A 84 -3.45 -12.32 -19.98
C ASP A 84 -4.96 -12.29 -19.66
N GLY A 85 -5.43 -11.26 -18.95
CA GLY A 85 -6.83 -11.16 -18.50
C GLY A 85 -7.23 -12.14 -17.41
N ALA A 86 -6.29 -12.89 -16.80
CA ALA A 86 -6.58 -13.85 -15.74
C ALA A 86 -7.07 -13.18 -14.43
N ALA A 87 -6.67 -11.93 -14.17
CA ALA A 87 -7.15 -11.18 -13.02
C ALA A 87 -7.33 -9.70 -13.32
N ALA A 88 -8.26 -9.08 -12.58
CA ALA A 88 -8.49 -7.65 -12.59
C ALA A 88 -8.70 -7.12 -11.17
N LEU A 89 -8.37 -5.86 -10.95
CA LEU A 89 -8.72 -5.10 -9.76
C LEU A 89 -9.46 -3.86 -10.22
N HIS A 90 -10.76 -3.80 -9.91
CA HIS A 90 -11.57 -2.61 -10.13
C HIS A 90 -11.51 -1.73 -8.90
N LEU A 91 -11.30 -0.44 -9.14
CA LEU A 91 -11.27 0.59 -8.14
C LEU A 91 -12.45 1.53 -8.39
N GLU A 92 -13.21 1.78 -7.34
CA GLU A 92 -14.26 2.79 -7.32
C GLU A 92 -13.97 3.74 -6.16
N LEU A 93 -13.88 5.02 -6.46
CA LEU A 93 -13.55 6.04 -5.49
C LEU A 93 -14.69 7.05 -5.42
N ASP A 94 -15.21 7.24 -4.22
CA ASP A 94 -16.18 8.28 -3.91
C ASP A 94 -15.45 9.61 -3.68
N THR A 95 -15.53 10.53 -4.64
CA THR A 95 -14.80 11.81 -4.60
C THR A 95 -15.27 12.74 -3.48
N ALA A 96 -16.49 12.58 -2.99
CA ALA A 96 -17.02 13.43 -1.92
C ALA A 96 -16.50 12.99 -0.54
N THR A 97 -16.41 11.68 -0.29
CA THR A 97 -15.96 11.14 1.01
C THR A 97 -14.47 10.77 1.01
N GLY A 98 -13.91 10.48 -0.16
CA GLY A 98 -12.59 9.88 -0.33
C GLY A 98 -12.55 8.38 -0.06
N ALA A 99 -13.70 7.72 0.13
CA ALA A 99 -13.77 6.28 0.32
C ALA A 99 -13.35 5.54 -0.95
N LEU A 100 -12.63 4.43 -0.77
CA LEU A 100 -12.11 3.60 -1.86
C LEU A 100 -12.68 2.19 -1.75
N GLU A 101 -13.39 1.74 -2.76
CA GLU A 101 -13.78 0.36 -2.94
C GLU A 101 -12.81 -0.33 -3.90
N CYS A 102 -12.25 -1.46 -3.46
CA CYS A 102 -11.37 -2.32 -4.22
C CYS A 102 -12.05 -3.65 -4.48
N ARG A 103 -12.25 -4.02 -5.74
CA ARG A 103 -12.83 -5.30 -6.14
C ARG A 103 -11.83 -6.13 -6.93
N PHE A 104 -11.31 -7.17 -6.31
CA PHE A 104 -10.44 -8.14 -6.94
C PHE A 104 -11.28 -9.18 -7.66
N ILE A 105 -11.01 -9.39 -8.94
CA ILE A 105 -11.59 -10.45 -9.76
C ILE A 105 -10.46 -11.39 -10.13
N LEU A 106 -10.57 -12.65 -9.70
CA LEU A 106 -9.57 -13.68 -9.94
C LEU A 106 -10.20 -14.80 -10.79
N ALA A 107 -9.49 -15.18 -11.86
CA ALA A 107 -9.90 -16.20 -12.83
C ALA A 107 -11.33 -16.00 -13.37
N SER A 108 -11.82 -14.75 -13.40
CA SER A 108 -13.20 -14.39 -13.80
C SER A 108 -14.32 -15.12 -13.05
N MET A 109 -14.02 -15.73 -11.89
CA MET A 109 -14.99 -16.53 -11.12
C MET A 109 -15.14 -16.05 -9.67
N LEU A 110 -14.05 -15.58 -9.06
CA LEU A 110 -14.07 -15.11 -7.68
C LEU A 110 -13.98 -13.60 -7.65
N SER A 111 -14.94 -12.95 -6.99
CA SER A 111 -14.91 -11.51 -6.72
C SER A 111 -14.83 -11.25 -5.22
N LEU A 112 -13.76 -10.58 -4.79
CA LEU A 112 -13.55 -10.13 -3.41
C LEU A 112 -13.64 -8.61 -3.38
N ARG A 113 -14.48 -8.09 -2.49
CA ARG A 113 -14.72 -6.66 -2.35
C ARG A 113 -14.21 -6.18 -1.00
N PHE A 114 -13.46 -5.09 -1.02
CA PHE A 114 -12.92 -4.44 0.17
C PHE A 114 -13.30 -2.96 0.13
N HIS A 115 -13.90 -2.46 1.20
CA HIS A 115 -14.35 -1.08 1.31
C HIS A 115 -13.52 -0.32 2.36
N VAL A 116 -12.65 0.57 1.88
CA VAL A 116 -11.81 1.42 2.72
C VAL A 116 -12.47 2.80 2.85
N GLY A 117 -13.34 2.92 3.85
CA GLY A 117 -14.04 4.16 4.18
C GLY A 117 -13.36 4.97 5.29
N GLY A 118 -13.90 6.15 5.60
CA GLY A 118 -13.49 6.94 6.76
C GLY A 118 -12.05 7.48 6.72
N LEU A 119 -11.48 7.65 5.52
CA LEU A 119 -10.10 8.08 5.33
C LEU A 119 -9.95 9.61 5.51
N SER A 120 -9.18 10.03 6.50
CA SER A 120 -8.87 11.45 6.68
C SER A 120 -8.04 11.98 5.50
N LYS A 121 -8.10 13.28 5.24
CA LYS A 121 -7.26 13.90 4.20
C LYS A 121 -5.77 13.76 4.51
N LEU A 122 -5.41 13.78 5.80
CA LEU A 122 -4.03 13.63 6.25
C LEU A 122 -3.52 12.22 5.99
N ASP A 123 -4.29 11.19 6.36
CA ASP A 123 -3.89 9.79 6.16
C ASP A 123 -3.71 9.46 4.67
N ARG A 124 -4.60 9.97 3.81
CA ARG A 124 -4.49 9.82 2.35
C ARG A 124 -3.23 10.48 1.79
N ARG A 125 -2.91 11.70 2.27
CA ARG A 125 -1.71 12.41 1.84
C ARG A 125 -0.45 11.67 2.27
N TYR A 126 -0.38 11.30 3.55
CA TYR A 126 0.72 10.53 4.10
C TYR A 126 0.93 9.21 3.34
N TRP A 127 -0.15 8.48 3.06
CA TRP A 127 -0.08 7.24 2.30
C TRP A 127 0.47 7.46 0.88
N LEU A 128 0.01 8.49 0.15
CA LEU A 128 0.55 8.84 -1.17
C LEU A 128 2.04 9.18 -1.10
N ASP A 129 2.47 9.93 -0.09
CA ASP A 129 3.86 10.36 0.07
C ASP A 129 4.78 9.16 0.32
N VAL A 130 4.38 8.23 1.20
CA VAL A 130 5.13 6.99 1.45
C VAL A 130 5.22 6.13 0.18
N MET A 131 4.10 5.98 -0.53
CA MET A 131 4.07 5.20 -1.78
C MET A 131 4.90 5.82 -2.90
N ARG A 132 5.04 7.16 -2.92
CA ARG A 132 5.87 7.88 -3.89
C ARG A 132 7.35 7.87 -3.55
N ALA A 133 7.70 7.83 -2.27
CA ALA A 133 9.09 7.70 -1.84
C ALA A 133 9.71 6.39 -2.36
N GLY A 134 8.94 5.30 -2.31
CA GLY A 134 9.37 4.01 -2.90
C GLY A 134 10.49 3.32 -2.13
N ASP A 135 10.65 3.63 -0.84
CA ASP A 135 11.69 3.09 0.04
C ASP A 135 11.45 1.62 0.41
N GLY A 136 10.35 1.03 -0.01
CA GLY A 136 9.96 -0.35 0.32
C GLY A 136 9.25 -0.48 1.67
N ASP A 137 9.05 0.62 2.40
CA ASP A 137 8.32 0.60 3.67
C ASP A 137 6.82 0.32 3.45
N PRO A 138 6.18 -0.47 4.33
CA PRO A 138 4.75 -0.73 4.23
C PRO A 138 3.93 0.51 4.60
N ALA A 139 3.10 0.95 3.66
CA ALA A 139 2.12 2.02 3.81
C ALA A 139 0.74 1.43 4.13
N PHE A 140 0.18 1.83 5.26
CA PHE A 140 -1.14 1.39 5.72
C PHE A 140 -2.22 2.38 5.29
N LEU A 141 -3.28 1.88 4.66
CA LEU A 141 -4.48 2.64 4.37
C LEU A 141 -5.65 2.06 5.17
N TRP A 142 -6.01 2.72 6.26
CA TRP A 142 -7.09 2.32 7.16
C TRP A 142 -7.85 3.53 7.70
N SER A 143 -9.02 3.27 8.27
CA SER A 143 -9.79 4.26 9.03
C SER A 143 -9.30 4.35 10.49
N GLN A 144 -9.91 5.26 11.26
CA GLN A 144 -9.70 5.33 12.72
C GLN A 144 -10.11 4.04 13.45
N GLU A 145 -11.03 3.27 12.87
CA GLU A 145 -11.56 2.04 13.44
C GLU A 145 -10.63 0.83 13.25
N ARG A 146 -9.42 1.04 12.69
CA ARG A 146 -8.27 0.11 12.56
C ARG A 146 -8.58 -1.37 12.85
N TRP A 147 -8.39 -2.23 11.85
CA TRP A 147 -8.61 -3.69 11.92
C TRP A 147 -10.07 -4.13 12.02
N ASN A 148 -10.97 -3.26 12.47
CA ASN A 148 -12.41 -3.56 12.51
C ASN A 148 -13.12 -3.27 11.17
N THR A 149 -12.44 -2.59 10.25
CA THR A 149 -12.91 -2.35 8.88
C THR A 149 -11.92 -2.93 7.88
N ASP A 150 -12.32 -3.05 6.62
CA ASP A 150 -11.39 -3.42 5.56
C ASP A 150 -10.24 -2.39 5.48
N TYR A 151 -9.05 -2.88 5.17
CA TYR A 151 -7.84 -2.05 5.08
C TYR A 151 -6.92 -2.57 3.99
N LEU A 152 -6.06 -1.67 3.50
CA LEU A 152 -5.02 -2.00 2.54
C LEU A 152 -3.63 -1.82 3.17
N ILE A 153 -2.72 -2.68 2.77
CA ILE A 153 -1.29 -2.55 3.03
C ILE A 153 -0.62 -2.55 1.68
N CYS A 154 0.14 -1.51 1.39
CA CYS A 154 0.90 -1.42 0.14
C CYS A 154 2.37 -1.20 0.45
N SER A 155 3.25 -1.73 -0.39
CA SER A 155 4.68 -1.47 -0.31
C SER A 155 5.23 -1.26 -1.70
N ALA A 156 5.70 -0.04 -1.94
CA ALA A 156 6.30 0.36 -3.20
C ALA A 156 7.80 0.08 -3.16
N HIS A 157 8.27 -0.81 -4.02
CA HIS A 157 9.69 -1.04 -4.28
C HIS A 157 10.06 -0.49 -5.66
N ARG A 158 11.37 -0.39 -5.91
CA ARG A 158 11.93 0.13 -7.18
C ARG A 158 11.35 -0.53 -8.44
N TYR A 159 11.04 -1.83 -8.40
CA TYR A 159 10.67 -2.61 -9.58
C TYR A 159 9.26 -3.18 -9.54
N TYR A 160 8.59 -3.11 -8.39
CA TYR A 160 7.23 -3.60 -8.23
C TYR A 160 6.62 -2.99 -6.98
N THR A 161 5.30 -3.00 -6.92
CA THR A 161 4.56 -2.63 -5.73
C THR A 161 3.71 -3.80 -5.29
N HIS A 162 3.76 -4.17 -4.02
CA HIS A 162 2.77 -5.09 -3.46
C HIS A 162 1.56 -4.32 -2.97
N LEU A 163 0.39 -4.87 -3.23
CA LEU A 163 -0.88 -4.37 -2.73
C LEU A 163 -1.61 -5.54 -2.08
N PHE A 164 -1.88 -5.40 -0.80
CA PHE A 164 -2.58 -6.39 0.02
C PHE A 164 -3.86 -5.77 0.55
N ALA A 165 -4.95 -6.54 0.53
CA ALA A 165 -6.25 -6.16 1.04
C ALA A 165 -6.73 -7.18 2.06
N PHE A 166 -7.27 -6.68 3.17
CA PHE A 166 -7.71 -7.50 4.29
C PHE A 166 -9.07 -7.02 4.77
N SER A 167 -9.88 -7.99 5.20
CA SER A 167 -11.18 -7.77 5.83
C SER A 167 -11.22 -8.44 7.20
N PRO A 168 -11.95 -7.89 8.19
CA PRO A 168 -12.22 -8.59 9.45
C PRO A 168 -12.92 -9.94 9.26
N LEU A 169 -13.56 -10.16 8.11
CA LEU A 169 -14.20 -11.43 7.74
C LEU A 169 -13.21 -12.52 7.28
N GLN A 170 -11.91 -12.36 7.55
CA GLN A 170 -10.83 -13.26 7.11
C GLN A 170 -10.70 -13.38 5.58
N LEU A 171 -11.31 -12.46 4.83
CA LEU A 171 -11.10 -12.33 3.40
C LEU A 171 -9.82 -11.55 3.15
N GLU A 172 -9.04 -12.05 2.21
CA GLU A 172 -7.76 -11.44 1.87
C GLU A 172 -7.50 -11.54 0.37
N ALA A 173 -6.88 -10.53 -0.18
CA ALA A 173 -6.45 -10.51 -1.57
C ALA A 173 -5.10 -9.81 -1.68
N ALA A 174 -4.35 -10.18 -2.72
CA ALA A 174 -3.06 -9.59 -3.00
C ALA A 174 -2.87 -9.43 -4.50
N ALA A 175 -2.15 -8.38 -4.88
CA ALA A 175 -1.72 -8.14 -6.25
C ALA A 175 -0.33 -7.52 -6.25
N ARG A 176 0.42 -7.77 -7.33
CA ARG A 176 1.68 -7.08 -7.62
C ARG A 176 1.47 -6.13 -8.79
N LEU A 177 1.89 -4.88 -8.64
CA LEU A 177 1.76 -3.85 -9.67
C LEU A 177 3.14 -3.57 -10.27
N THR A 178 3.17 -3.32 -11.57
CA THR A 178 4.35 -2.75 -12.23
C THR A 178 4.56 -1.29 -11.82
N PRO A 179 5.79 -0.75 -11.87
CA PRO A 179 6.06 0.64 -11.50
C PRO A 179 5.26 1.66 -12.31
N GLU A 180 4.99 1.38 -13.58
CA GLU A 180 4.15 2.21 -14.44
C GLU A 180 2.70 2.26 -13.94
N VAL A 181 2.12 1.10 -13.67
CA VAL A 181 0.75 1.00 -13.13
C VAL A 181 0.66 1.65 -11.76
N THR A 182 1.68 1.50 -10.90
CA THR A 182 1.74 2.20 -9.61
C THR A 182 1.73 3.71 -9.78
N ARG A 183 2.57 4.28 -10.65
CA ARG A 183 2.59 5.74 -10.90
C ARG A 183 1.22 6.25 -11.35
N ARG A 184 0.64 5.61 -12.36
CA ARG A 184 -0.69 5.99 -12.88
C ARG A 184 -1.79 5.86 -11.83
N LEU A 185 -1.74 4.82 -10.99
CA LEU A 185 -2.67 4.65 -9.87
C LEU A 185 -2.53 5.78 -8.86
N LEU A 186 -1.31 6.13 -8.45
CA LEU A 186 -1.05 7.18 -7.47
C LEU A 186 -1.47 8.56 -7.99
N ASP A 187 -1.21 8.84 -9.27
CA ASP A 187 -1.62 10.09 -9.91
C ASP A 187 -3.15 10.21 -10.03
N TRP A 188 -3.82 9.11 -10.40
CA TRP A 188 -5.28 9.04 -10.41
C TRP A 188 -5.88 9.23 -9.02
N LEU A 189 -5.35 8.57 -8.00
CA LEU A 189 -5.79 8.73 -6.60
C LEU A 189 -5.57 10.16 -6.10
N GLU A 190 -4.42 10.78 -6.41
CA GLU A 190 -4.16 12.17 -6.05
C GLU A 190 -5.16 13.13 -6.71
N GLY A 191 -5.42 12.96 -8.01
CA GLY A 191 -6.41 13.77 -8.74
C GLY A 191 -7.82 13.63 -8.17
N CYS A 192 -8.20 12.43 -7.74
CA CYS A 192 -9.51 12.18 -7.16
C CYS A 192 -9.65 12.69 -5.71
N TRP A 193 -8.63 12.52 -4.88
CA TRP A 193 -8.67 12.94 -3.47
C TRP A 193 -8.40 14.43 -3.26
N PHE A 194 -7.61 15.04 -4.15
CA PHE A 194 -7.12 16.41 -4.01
C PHE A 194 -7.24 17.18 -5.35
N PRO A 195 -8.45 17.36 -5.90
CA PRO A 195 -8.64 18.02 -7.20
C PRO A 195 -8.05 19.44 -7.22
N ALA A 196 -8.25 20.23 -6.16
CA ALA A 196 -7.71 21.58 -6.05
C ALA A 196 -6.17 21.64 -6.07
N ALA A 197 -5.49 20.60 -5.58
CA ALA A 197 -4.02 20.56 -5.61
C ALA A 197 -3.49 20.30 -7.03
N VAL A 198 -4.23 19.51 -7.82
CA VAL A 198 -3.91 19.26 -9.23
C VAL A 198 -4.20 20.50 -10.08
N GLU A 199 -5.32 21.19 -9.83
CA GLU A 199 -5.64 22.47 -10.48
C GLU A 199 -4.55 23.52 -10.23
N ALA A 200 -4.14 23.71 -8.98
CA ALA A 200 -3.07 24.65 -8.63
C ALA A 200 -1.70 24.31 -9.28
N ARG A 201 -1.39 23.02 -9.45
CA ARG A 201 -0.19 22.57 -10.16
C ARG A 201 -0.24 22.89 -11.65
N ASN A 202 -1.42 22.79 -12.26
CA ASN A 202 -1.64 23.07 -13.68
C ASN A 202 -1.73 24.57 -13.96
N GLU A 203 -2.18 25.37 -13.00
CA GLU A 203 -2.30 26.82 -13.10
C GLU A 203 -0.99 27.57 -12.78
N ALA A 204 0.01 26.89 -12.21
CA ALA A 204 1.37 27.41 -12.13
C ALA A 204 1.91 27.67 -13.55
N PRO A 205 2.21 28.92 -13.94
CA PRO A 205 2.57 29.22 -15.32
C PRO A 205 3.88 28.51 -15.69
N ALA A 206 3.84 27.75 -16.78
CA ALA A 206 4.98 27.10 -17.43
C ALA A 206 6.01 28.09 -18.04
N SER A 207 6.08 29.32 -17.54
CA SER A 207 6.93 30.40 -18.05
C SER A 207 7.64 31.12 -16.91
N ALA A 208 8.63 30.44 -16.33
CA ALA A 208 9.76 31.08 -15.66
C ALA A 208 11.08 30.65 -16.34
N PHE A 209 11.10 30.65 -17.67
CA PHE A 209 12.33 30.80 -18.45
C PHE A 209 12.33 32.22 -19.01
N VAL A 210 12.91 33.14 -18.23
CA VAL A 210 13.33 34.45 -18.73
C VAL A 210 14.83 34.32 -19.02
N TRP A 211 15.20 34.63 -20.26
CA TRP A 211 16.58 34.68 -20.76
C TRP A 211 17.42 35.72 -20.02
#